data_AF-A0A2N3GXP4-F1
#
_entry.id   AF-A0A2N3GXP4-F1
#
_cell.length_a   1.000
_cell.length_b   1.000
_cell.length_c   1.000
_cell.angle_alpha   90.00
_cell.angle_beta   90.00
_cell.angle_gamma   90.00
#
_symmetry.space_group_name_H-M   'P 1'
#
loop_
_entity.id
_entity.type
_entity.pdbx_description
1 polymer ?
#
loop_
_entity_poly.entity_id
_entity_poly.type
_entity_poly.pdbx_seq_one_letter_code
_entity_poly.pdbx_strand_id
1 'polypeptide(L)'
;MPQLAFLQALVVAALVSFVLVVVAFPVGAKVSWQAARTLIRVSLGLLVVGFAGAIAWGASNGELVTFRSTLGPDAAIEMGMFFLIMYGTGFMFVSRFIATMAAESAGKEDTDA
;
A
#
# COMPACT_ATOMS: atom_id res chain seq x y z
N MET A 1 -13.52 22.72 -11.19
CA MET A 1 -13.44 21.81 -10.03
C MET A 1 -12.12 22.12 -9.31
N PRO A 2 -12.12 22.40 -8.00
CA PRO A 2 -10.88 22.66 -7.27
C PRO A 2 -9.94 21.46 -7.39
N GLN A 3 -8.73 21.67 -7.91
CA GLN A 3 -7.67 20.66 -7.95
C GLN A 3 -7.06 20.57 -6.55
N LEU A 4 -7.54 19.63 -5.75
CA LEU A 4 -6.97 19.36 -4.42
C LEU A 4 -5.67 18.57 -4.61
N ALA A 5 -4.54 19.28 -4.56
CA ALA A 5 -3.22 18.72 -4.79
C ALA A 5 -2.89 17.63 -3.76
N PHE A 6 -3.34 17.80 -2.51
CA PHE A 6 -3.16 16.78 -1.47
C PHE A 6 -3.85 15.45 -1.82
N LEU A 7 -5.04 15.49 -2.43
CA LEU A 7 -5.80 14.29 -2.78
C LEU A 7 -5.12 13.53 -3.92
N GLN A 8 -4.57 14.25 -4.89
CA GLN A 8 -3.77 13.65 -5.96
C GLN A 8 -2.50 12.99 -5.40
N ALA A 9 -1.78 13.66 -4.51
CA ALA A 9 -0.60 13.10 -3.86
C ALA A 9 -0.95 11.82 -3.07
N LEU A 10 -2.07 11.83 -2.35
CA LEU A 10 -2.56 10.68 -1.60
C LEU A 10 -2.92 9.50 -2.52
N VAL A 11 -3.63 9.76 -3.61
CA VAL A 11 -4.00 8.74 -4.61
C VAL A 11 -2.76 8.17 -5.30
N VAL A 12 -1.78 9.01 -5.64
CA VAL A 12 -0.52 8.56 -6.24
C VAL A 12 0.26 7.68 -5.26
N ALA A 13 0.41 8.09 -3.99
CA ALA A 13 1.06 7.28 -2.98
C ALA A 13 0.37 5.91 -2.80
N ALA A 14 -0.97 5.93 -2.71
CA ALA A 14 -1.81 4.74 -2.66
C ALA A 14 -1.59 3.80 -3.85
N LEU A 15 -1.58 4.34 -5.07
CA LEU A 15 -1.36 3.57 -6.31
C LEU A 15 0.05 2.98 -6.35
N VAL A 16 1.08 3.77 -6.05
CA VAL A 16 2.47 3.30 -6.03
C VAL A 16 2.63 2.18 -5.00
N SER A 17 2.10 2.34 -3.79
CA SER A 17 2.12 1.31 -2.76
C SER A 17 1.40 0.04 -3.23
N PHE A 18 0.25 0.16 -3.88
CA PHE A 18 -0.47 -1.01 -4.41
C PHE A 18 0.33 -1.72 -5.52
N VAL A 19 0.91 -0.97 -6.46
CA VAL A 19 1.76 -1.53 -7.52
C VAL A 19 2.96 -2.27 -6.92
N LEU A 20 3.58 -1.74 -5.87
CA LEU A 20 4.68 -2.43 -5.18
C LEU A 20 4.22 -3.76 -4.57
N VAL A 21 3.01 -3.83 -4.01
CA VAL A 21 2.44 -5.11 -3.53
C VAL A 21 2.26 -6.10 -4.69
N VAL A 22 1.72 -5.66 -5.82
CA VAL A 22 1.54 -6.53 -7.00
C VAL A 22 2.88 -7.00 -7.56
N VAL A 23 3.88 -6.12 -7.63
CA VAL A 23 5.25 -6.43 -8.11
C VAL A 23 5.99 -7.35 -7.14
N ALA A 24 5.64 -7.38 -5.85
CA ALA A 24 6.24 -8.32 -4.91
C ALA A 24 5.96 -9.78 -5.28
N PHE A 25 4.87 -10.05 -6.02
CA PHE A 25 4.55 -11.39 -6.52
C PHE A 25 5.61 -11.93 -7.52
N PRO A 26 5.85 -11.29 -8.69
CA PRO A 26 6.90 -11.74 -9.60
C PRO A 26 8.31 -11.64 -9.01
N VAL A 27 8.57 -10.69 -8.11
CA VAL A 27 9.87 -10.59 -7.40
C VAL A 27 10.09 -11.80 -6.50
N GLY A 28 9.06 -12.26 -5.77
CA GLY A 28 9.16 -13.44 -4.94
C GLY A 28 9.39 -14.71 -5.76
N ALA A 29 8.71 -14.84 -6.89
CA ALA A 29 8.82 -15.99 -7.77
C ALA A 29 10.16 -16.06 -8.55
N LYS A 30 10.73 -14.91 -8.95
CA LYS A 30 11.91 -14.85 -9.83
C LYS A 30 13.22 -14.53 -9.13
N VAL A 31 13.19 -13.89 -7.95
CA VAL A 31 14.39 -13.38 -7.27
C VAL A 31 14.58 -14.06 -5.93
N SER A 32 13.77 -13.73 -4.93
CA SER A 32 13.80 -14.37 -3.61
C SER A 32 12.59 -13.94 -2.76
N TRP A 33 12.22 -14.80 -1.80
CA TRP A 33 11.17 -14.47 -0.82
C TRP A 33 11.55 -13.29 0.08
N GLN A 34 12.85 -13.09 0.35
CA GLN A 34 13.37 -12.00 1.18
C GLN A 34 13.21 -10.63 0.47
N ALA A 35 13.51 -10.59 -0.83
CA ALA A 35 13.31 -9.39 -1.65
C ALA A 35 11.83 -9.00 -1.71
N ALA A 36 10.94 -9.98 -1.93
CA ALA A 36 9.51 -9.75 -1.93
C ALA A 36 8.99 -9.24 -0.57
N ARG A 37 9.49 -9.82 0.54
CA ARG A 37 9.13 -9.37 1.90
C ARG A 37 9.58 -7.93 2.16
N THR A 38 10.76 -7.55 1.69
CA THR A 38 11.27 -6.18 1.80
C THR A 38 10.40 -5.22 0.99
N LEU A 39 10.01 -5.61 -0.22
CA LEU A 39 9.15 -4.81 -1.09
C LEU A 39 7.79 -4.51 -0.45
N ILE A 40 7.17 -5.50 0.22
CA ILE A 40 5.93 -5.29 0.98
C ILE A 40 6.12 -4.32 2.15
N ARG A 41 7.25 -4.40 2.86
CA ARG A 41 7.54 -3.45 3.96
C ARG A 41 7.73 -2.04 3.43
N VAL A 42 8.42 -1.89 2.31
CA VAL A 42 8.60 -0.60 1.62
C VAL A 42 7.26 -0.05 1.13
N SER A 43 6.38 -0.89 0.56
CA SER A 43 5.06 -0.45 0.10
C SER A 43 4.21 0.07 1.25
N LEU A 44 4.26 -0.60 2.41
CA LEU A 44 3.55 -0.18 3.61
C LEU A 44 4.14 1.11 4.20
N GLY A 45 5.46 1.21 4.27
CA GLY A 45 6.15 2.43 4.71
C GLY A 45 5.81 3.63 3.84
N LEU A 46 5.86 3.46 2.51
CA LEU A 46 5.50 4.48 1.54
C LEU A 46 4.03 4.90 1.68
N LEU A 47 3.14 3.95 1.96
CA LEU A 47 1.73 4.24 2.16
C LEU A 47 1.52 5.10 3.42
N VAL A 48 2.10 4.69 4.56
CA VAL A 48 1.96 5.40 5.83
C VAL A 48 2.56 6.80 5.75
N VAL A 49 3.77 6.91 5.21
CA VAL A 49 4.47 8.20 5.03
C VAL A 49 3.73 9.09 4.03
N GLY A 50 3.26 8.52 2.92
CA GLY A 50 2.50 9.26 1.90
C GLY A 50 1.17 9.77 2.45
N PHE A 51 0.45 8.95 3.22
CA PHE A 51 -0.80 9.33 3.86
C PHE A 51 -0.59 10.44 4.90
N ALA A 52 0.37 10.26 5.81
CA ALA A 52 0.71 11.27 6.81
C ALA A 52 1.18 12.58 6.18
N GLY A 53 2.03 12.51 5.16
CA GLY A 53 2.55 13.66 4.43
C GLY A 53 1.46 14.42 3.66
N ALA A 54 0.58 13.69 2.96
CA ALA A 54 -0.53 14.30 2.23
C ALA A 54 -1.55 14.96 3.17
N ILE A 55 -1.84 14.36 4.33
CA ILE A 55 -2.71 14.98 5.33
C ILE A 55 -2.05 16.20 5.96
N ALA A 56 -0.78 16.12 6.36
CA ALA A 56 -0.06 17.24 6.95
C ALA A 56 0.00 18.43 5.98
N TRP A 57 0.24 18.17 4.70
CA TRP A 57 0.24 19.19 3.66
C TRP A 57 -1.17 19.75 3.38
N GLY A 58 -2.18 18.89 3.26
CA GLY A 58 -3.57 19.32 3.11
C GLY A 58 -4.07 20.13 4.30
N ALA A 59 -3.55 19.86 5.51
CA ALA A 59 -3.83 20.63 6.71
C ALA A 59 -3.16 22.01 6.70
N SER A 60 -1.89 22.09 6.30
CA SER A 60 -1.16 23.36 6.26
C SER A 60 -1.72 24.35 5.25
N ASN A 61 -2.31 23.85 4.15
CA ASN A 61 -2.88 24.67 3.08
C ASN A 61 -4.39 24.95 3.24
N GLY A 62 -5.05 24.40 4.26
CA GLY A 62 -6.50 24.50 4.43
C GLY A 62 -7.33 23.69 3.42
N GLU A 63 -6.68 22.94 2.52
CA GLU A 63 -7.32 22.10 1.50
C GLU A 63 -8.18 20.99 2.12
N LEU A 64 -7.85 20.51 3.32
CA LEU A 64 -8.68 19.55 4.06
C LEU A 64 -10.06 20.11 4.44
N VAL A 65 -10.14 21.42 4.73
CA VAL A 65 -11.41 22.08 5.06
C VAL A 65 -12.26 22.19 3.81
N THR A 66 -11.66 22.58 2.68
CA THR A 66 -12.32 22.61 1.36
C THR A 66 -12.75 21.23 0.89
N PHE A 67 -11.94 20.20 1.12
CA PHE A 67 -12.29 18.82 0.82
C PHE A 67 -13.52 18.36 1.61
N ARG A 68 -13.52 18.59 2.93
CA ARG A 68 -14.63 18.21 3.81
C ARG A 68 -15.93 18.93 3.45
N SER A 69 -15.87 20.20 3.06
CA SER A 69 -17.06 20.96 2.64
C SER A 69 -17.57 20.59 1.25
N THR A 70 -16.71 20.06 0.38
CA THR A 70 -17.07 19.73 -1.02
C THR A 70 -17.54 18.28 -1.19
N LEU A 71 -16.83 17.31 -0.59
CA LEU A 71 -17.11 15.87 -0.73
C LEU A 71 -17.96 15.32 0.42
N GLY A 72 -18.01 16.02 1.56
CA GLY A 72 -18.66 15.52 2.76
C GLY A 72 -17.86 14.42 3.48
N PRO A 73 -18.17 14.16 4.75
CA PRO A 73 -17.47 13.14 5.54
C PRO A 73 -17.72 11.72 5.02
N ASP A 74 -18.90 11.43 4.47
CA ASP A 74 -19.27 10.09 4.01
C ASP A 74 -18.43 9.63 2.81
N ALA A 75 -18.25 10.50 1.80
CA ALA A 75 -17.41 10.19 0.65
C ALA A 75 -15.95 9.94 1.04
N ALA A 76 -15.44 10.66 2.05
CA ALA A 76 -14.09 10.44 2.58
C ALA A 76 -13.96 9.06 3.23
N ILE A 77 -14.99 8.61 3.96
CA ILE A 77 -15.04 7.27 4.56
C ILE A 77 -15.13 6.20 3.47
N GLU A 78 -16.00 6.37 2.46
CA GLU A 78 -16.14 5.42 1.36
C GLU A 78 -14.83 5.26 0.57
N MET A 79 -14.15 6.37 0.25
CA MET A 79 -12.82 6.34 -0.39
C MET A 79 -11.79 5.62 0.48
N GLY A 80 -11.76 5.92 1.78
CA GLY A 80 -10.86 5.27 2.74
C GLY A 80 -11.12 3.76 2.84
N MET A 81 -12.39 3.36 2.89
CA MET A 81 -12.82 1.96 2.95
C MET A 81 -12.48 1.21 1.67
N PHE A 82 -12.78 1.78 0.51
CA PHE A 82 -12.39 1.19 -0.78
C PHE A 82 -10.89 0.94 -0.84
N PHE A 83 -10.09 1.92 -0.43
CA PHE A 83 -8.64 1.79 -0.42
C PHE A 83 -8.15 0.73 0.57
N LEU A 84 -8.70 0.70 1.79
CA LEU A 84 -8.39 -0.30 2.81
C LEU A 84 -8.68 -1.72 2.32
N ILE A 85 -9.84 -1.93 1.68
CA ILE A 85 -10.23 -3.24 1.16
C ILE A 85 -9.31 -3.65 0.02
N MET A 86 -9.06 -2.75 -0.94
CA MET A 86 -8.19 -3.03 -2.09
C MET A 86 -6.75 -3.35 -1.67
N TYR A 87 -6.12 -2.44 -0.92
CA TYR A 87 -4.75 -2.61 -0.47
C TYR A 87 -4.64 -3.78 0.51
N GLY A 88 -5.58 -3.91 1.45
CA GLY A 88 -5.62 -4.99 2.43
C GLY A 88 -5.72 -6.37 1.77
N THR A 89 -6.60 -6.52 0.77
CA THR A 89 -6.75 -7.78 0.03
C THR A 89 -5.45 -8.15 -0.70
N GLY A 90 -4.88 -7.21 -1.45
CA GLY A 90 -3.61 -7.45 -2.15
C GLY A 90 -2.48 -7.79 -1.18
N PHE A 91 -2.36 -7.03 -0.10
CA PHE A 91 -1.35 -7.24 0.94
C PHE A 91 -1.48 -8.62 1.60
N MET A 92 -2.70 -9.03 1.98
CA MET A 92 -2.95 -10.34 2.59
C MET A 92 -2.59 -11.48 1.65
N PHE A 93 -3.00 -11.38 0.39
CA PHE A 93 -2.75 -12.41 -0.62
C PHE A 93 -1.26 -12.60 -0.86
N VAL A 94 -0.53 -11.50 -1.13
CA VAL A 94 0.90 -11.57 -1.44
C VAL A 94 1.72 -11.93 -0.19
N SER A 95 1.33 -11.47 1.00
CA SER A 95 1.99 -11.88 2.25
C SER A 95 1.88 -13.37 2.50
N ARG A 96 0.70 -13.98 2.26
CA ARG A 96 0.51 -15.43 2.34
C ARG A 96 1.36 -16.16 1.31
N PHE A 97 1.38 -15.69 0.07
CA PHE A 97 2.21 -16.27 -0.99
C PHE A 97 3.70 -16.30 -0.63
N ILE A 98 4.23 -15.20 -0.09
CA ILE A 98 5.64 -15.12 0.36
C ILE A 98 5.90 -16.07 1.54
N ALA A 99 4.95 -16.17 2.48
CA ALA A 99 5.07 -17.10 3.60
C ALA A 99 5.14 -18.56 3.14
N THR A 100 4.34 -18.94 2.14
CA THR A 100 4.39 -20.28 1.52
C THR A 100 5.74 -20.54 0.86
N MET A 101 6.29 -19.59 0.08
CA MET A 101 7.61 -19.75 -0.53
C MET A 101 8.74 -19.86 0.49
N ALA A 102 8.65 -19.12 1.61
CA ALA A 102 9.62 -19.23 2.70
C ALA A 102 9.60 -20.62 3.35
N ALA A 103 8.40 -21.19 3.57
CA ALA A 103 8.24 -22.53 4.13
C ALA A 103 8.75 -23.63 3.18
N GLU A 104 8.49 -23.52 1.89
CA GLU A 104 8.98 -24.48 0.89
C GLU A 104 10.52 -24.47 0.80
N SER A 105 11.13 -23.29 0.90
CA SER A 105 12.59 -23.15 0.89
C SER A 105 13.23 -23.81 2.12
N ALA A 106 12.65 -23.64 3.31
CA ALA A 106 13.13 -24.25 4.54
C ALA A 106 12.99 -25.79 4.53
N GLY A 107 11.90 -26.33 3.96
CA GLY A 107 11.70 -27.78 3.86
C GLY A 107 12.66 -28.48 2.88
N LYS A 108 13.16 -27.78 1.86
CA LYS A 108 14.21 -28.31 0.98
C LYS A 108 15.56 -28.41 1.70
N GLU A 109 15.88 -27.42 2.55
CA GLU A 109 17.10 -27.39 3.35
C GLU A 109 17.20 -28.57 4.33
N ASP A 110 16.08 -28.97 4.94
CA ASP A 110 16.02 -30.14 5.85
C ASP A 110 16.07 -31.50 5.13
N THR A 111 15.76 -31.55 3.83
CA THR A 111 15.78 -32.81 3.05
C THR A 111 17.13 -33.08 2.40
N ASP A 112 17.91 -32.02 2.16
CA ASP A 112 19.25 -32.08 1.53
C ASP A 112 20.41 -32.14 2.57
N ALA A 113 20.10 -32.12 3.87
CA ALA A 113 21.06 -32.22 4.99
C ALA A 113 21.14 -33.65 5.58
#